data_AF-A0A7K2XGT6-F1
#
_entry.id   AF-A0A7K2XGT6-F1
#
_cell.length_a   1.000
_cell.length_b   1.000
_cell.length_c   1.000
_cell.angle_alpha   90.00
_cell.angle_beta   90.00
_cell.angle_gamma   90.00
#
_symmetry.space_group_name_H-M   'P 1'
#
loop_
_entity.id
_entity.type
_entity.pdbx_description
1 polymer ?
#
loop_
_entity_poly.entity_id
_entity_poly.type
_entity_poly.pdbx_seq_one_letter_code
_entity_poly.pdbx_strand_id
1 'polypeptide(L)'
;MVWFLGFGIAGLVVLALSLVFDGVLESVGIGVDGFLSLPVIAGFVSALGFTGAIATGAAGAGAVTATLVGAVAGALVGWLTWRFS
;
A
#
# COMPACT_ATOMS: atom_id res chain seq x y z
N MET A 1 0.67 3.65 15.77
CA MET A 1 0.84 4.81 14.87
C MET A 1 2.16 4.74 14.09
N VAL A 2 3.34 4.83 14.71
CA VAL A 2 4.64 4.87 13.99
C VAL A 2 4.85 3.73 12.99
N TRP A 3 4.58 2.48 13.38
CA TRP A 3 4.70 1.34 12.48
C TRP A 3 3.82 1.47 11.22
N PHE A 4 2.55 1.83 11.41
CA PHE A 4 1.62 2.08 10.32
C PHE A 4 2.07 3.25 9.43
N LEU A 5 2.58 4.33 10.02
CA LEU A 5 3.12 5.47 9.27
C LEU A 5 4.32 5.06 8.41
N GLY A 6 5.21 4.24 8.97
CA GLY A 6 6.34 3.66 8.26
C GLY A 6 5.91 2.83 7.05
N PHE A 7 4.93 1.94 7.22
CA PHE A 7 4.34 1.20 6.09
C PHE A 7 3.71 2.12 5.05
N GLY A 8 2.98 3.15 5.48
CA GLY A 8 2.30 4.10 4.59
C GLY A 8 3.29 4.83 3.69
N ILE A 9 4.37 5.35 4.29
CA ILE A 9 5.45 6.05 3.60
C ILE A 9 6.23 5.09 2.70
N ALA A 10 6.61 3.92 3.19
CA ALA A 10 7.35 2.93 2.38
C ALA A 10 6.56 2.52 1.14
N GLY A 11 5.26 2.22 1.29
CA GLY A 11 4.37 1.93 0.17
C GLY A 11 4.28 3.10 -0.82
N LEU A 12 4.19 4.34 -0.32
CA LEU A 12 4.12 5.54 -1.17
C LEU A 12 5.41 5.79 -1.96
N VAL A 13 6.57 5.59 -1.32
CA VAL A 13 7.89 5.69 -1.99
C VAL A 13 8.02 4.63 -3.07
N VAL A 14 7.66 3.38 -2.78
CA VAL A 14 7.68 2.30 -3.78
C VAL A 14 6.71 2.59 -4.92
N LEU A 15 5.52 3.13 -4.63
CA LEU A 15 4.53 3.50 -5.64
C LEU A 15 5.08 4.61 -6.55
N ALA A 16 5.68 5.65 -5.97
CA ALA A 16 6.29 6.73 -6.72
C ALA A 16 7.41 6.22 -7.64
N LEU A 17 8.29 5.35 -7.13
CA LEU A 17 9.32 4.71 -7.95
C LEU A 17 8.67 3.86 -9.06
N SER A 18 7.65 3.07 -8.75
CA SER A 18 6.96 2.22 -9.72
C SER A 18 6.36 3.01 -10.89
N LEU A 19 5.79 4.18 -10.61
CA LEU A 19 5.23 5.06 -11.64
C LEU A 19 6.31 5.80 -12.44
N VAL A 20 7.39 6.23 -11.78
CA VAL A 20 8.52 6.92 -12.44
C VAL A 20 9.28 5.98 -13.38
N PHE A 21 9.41 4.72 -12.98
CA PHE A 21 10.15 3.72 -13.74
C PHE A 21 9.28 2.86 -14.66
N ASP A 22 7.96 3.08 -14.70
CA ASP A 22 7.00 2.51 -15.67
C ASP A 22 7.29 1.05 -16.10
N GLY A 23 7.29 0.14 -15.12
CA GLY A 23 7.51 -1.30 -15.38
C GLY A 23 8.98 -1.73 -15.53
N VAL A 24 9.96 -0.82 -15.59
CA VAL A 24 11.40 -1.18 -15.54
C VAL A 24 11.72 -1.93 -14.26
N LEU A 25 11.14 -1.56 -13.12
CA LEU A 25 11.33 -2.27 -11.85
C LEU A 25 10.76 -3.70 -11.88
N GLU A 26 9.66 -3.92 -12.60
CA GLU A 26 9.12 -5.27 -12.84
C GLU A 26 10.06 -6.11 -13.70
N SER A 27 10.66 -5.51 -14.73
CA SER A 27 11.64 -6.20 -15.60
C SER A 27 12.93 -6.64 -14.90
N VAL A 28 13.27 -6.04 -13.76
CA VAL A 28 14.45 -6.40 -12.94
C VAL A 28 14.07 -7.38 -11.81
N GLY A 29 12.82 -7.88 -11.79
CA GLY A 29 12.37 -8.93 -10.87
C GLY A 29 11.92 -8.42 -9.50
N ILE A 30 11.54 -7.15 -9.39
CA ILE A 30 11.11 -6.54 -8.11
C ILE A 30 9.60 -6.73 -7.87
N GLY A 31 8.86 -7.27 -8.85
CA GLY A 31 7.44 -7.61 -8.75
C GLY A 31 7.17 -9.10 -8.45
N VAL A 32 5.94 -9.43 -8.03
CA VAL A 32 5.49 -10.83 -7.82
C VAL A 32 4.99 -11.42 -9.14
N ASP A 33 5.84 -12.21 -9.80
CA ASP A 33 5.58 -13.20 -10.86
C ASP A 33 4.46 -12.88 -11.89
N GLY A 34 4.23 -11.59 -12.19
CA GLY A 34 3.24 -11.14 -13.15
C GLY A 34 1.76 -11.25 -12.71
N PHE A 35 1.47 -11.74 -11.50
CA PHE A 35 0.08 -11.85 -11.00
C PHE A 35 -0.47 -10.55 -10.42
N LEU A 36 0.39 -9.74 -9.79
CA LEU A 36 0.08 -8.42 -9.25
C LEU A 36 1.20 -7.44 -9.60
N SER A 37 0.84 -6.30 -10.18
CA SER A 37 1.81 -5.26 -10.53
C SER A 37 2.34 -4.56 -9.26
N LEU A 38 3.59 -4.10 -9.32
CA LEU A 38 4.24 -3.31 -8.27
C LEU A 38 3.39 -2.13 -7.78
N PRO A 39 2.72 -1.35 -8.67
CA PRO A 39 1.82 -0.28 -8.24
C PRO A 39 0.67 -0.76 -7.37
N VAL A 40 0.11 -1.94 -7.65
CA VAL A 40 -1.03 -2.49 -6.89
C VAL A 40 -0.62 -2.78 -5.46
N ILE A 41 0.54 -3.41 -5.27
CA ILE A 41 1.05 -3.77 -3.94
C ILE A 41 1.49 -2.52 -3.19
N ALA A 42 2.20 -1.63 -3.86
CA ALA A 42 2.66 -0.38 -3.26
C ALA A 42 1.47 0.50 -2.83
N GLY A 43 0.43 0.59 -3.67
CA GLY A 43 -0.83 1.26 -3.35
C GLY A 43 -1.54 0.62 -2.15
N PHE A 44 -1.65 -0.72 -2.12
CA PHE A 44 -2.22 -1.45 -1.00
C PHE A 44 -1.48 -1.15 0.32
N VAL A 45 -0.14 -1.28 0.33
CA VAL A 45 0.70 -1.08 1.51
C VAL A 45 0.62 0.36 2.00
N SER A 46 0.60 1.32 1.07
CA SER A 46 0.47 2.74 1.39
C SER A 46 -0.88 3.02 2.07
N ALA A 47 -1.98 2.54 1.49
CA ALA A 47 -3.32 2.71 2.03
C ALA A 47 -3.50 2.01 3.38
N LEU A 48 -3.00 0.79 3.53
CA LEU A 48 -2.99 0.07 4.82
C LEU A 48 -2.25 0.87 5.90
N GLY A 49 -1.08 1.40 5.57
CA GLY A 49 -0.26 2.16 6.48
C GLY A 49 -0.91 3.48 6.90
N PHE A 50 -1.35 4.30 5.96
CA PHE A 50 -1.98 5.59 6.30
C PHE A 50 -3.32 5.42 7.00
N THR A 51 -4.18 4.51 6.55
CA THR A 51 -5.46 4.25 7.21
C THR A 51 -5.27 3.66 8.60
N GLY A 52 -4.32 2.73 8.79
CA GLY A 52 -3.97 2.22 10.12
C GLY A 52 -3.36 3.28 11.04
N ALA A 53 -2.57 4.20 10.47
CA ALA A 53 -2.03 5.34 11.21
C ALA A 53 -3.14 6.30 11.65
N ILE A 54 -4.14 6.56 10.81
CA ILE A 54 -5.32 7.37 11.16
C ILE A 54 -6.19 6.65 12.20
N ALA A 55 -6.44 5.35 12.04
CA ALA A 55 -7.25 4.58 12.97
C ALA A 55 -6.61 4.54 14.38
N THR A 56 -5.31 4.27 14.46
CA THR A 56 -4.59 4.36 15.75
C THR A 56 -4.45 5.80 16.24
N GLY A 57 -4.17 6.73 15.32
CA GLY A 57 -3.86 8.16 15.49
C GLY A 57 -5.00 9.01 16.02
N ALA A 58 -6.06 9.07 15.23
CA ALA A 58 -7.19 9.97 15.40
C ALA A 58 -8.37 9.28 16.10
N ALA A 59 -8.56 7.97 15.88
CA ALA A 59 -9.69 7.24 16.44
C ALA A 59 -9.36 6.44 17.70
N GLY A 60 -8.09 6.45 18.16
CA GLY A 60 -7.65 5.71 19.33
C GLY A 60 -7.82 4.19 19.22
N ALA A 61 -7.95 3.67 18.00
CA ALA A 61 -8.21 2.25 17.78
C ALA A 61 -6.98 1.39 18.13
N GLY A 62 -7.24 0.19 18.65
CA GLY A 62 -6.20 -0.81 18.87
C GLY A 62 -5.56 -1.30 17.56
N ALA A 63 -4.39 -1.93 17.66
CA ALA A 63 -3.63 -2.40 16.49
C ALA A 63 -4.45 -3.33 15.58
N VAL A 64 -5.26 -4.22 16.16
CA VAL A 64 -6.11 -5.15 15.39
C VAL A 64 -7.12 -4.39 14.53
N THR A 65 -7.89 -3.49 15.13
CA THR A 65 -8.89 -2.69 14.42
C THR A 65 -8.25 -1.82 13.34
N ALA A 66 -7.10 -1.21 13.64
CA ALA A 66 -6.36 -0.41 12.67
C ALA A 66 -5.87 -1.23 11.48
N THR A 67 -5.37 -2.45 11.71
CA THR A 67 -4.99 -3.37 10.64
C THR A 67 -6.18 -3.79 9.80
N LEU A 68 -7.34 -4.09 10.41
CA LEU A 68 -8.53 -4.49 9.67
C LEU A 68 -9.05 -3.38 8.77
N VAL A 69 -9.21 -2.16 9.31
CA VAL A 69 -9.67 -1.01 8.53
C VAL A 69 -8.64 -0.65 7.44
N GLY A 70 -7.35 -0.71 7.77
CA GLY A 70 -6.27 -0.55 6.81
C GLY A 70 -6.27 -1.60 5.70
N ALA A 71 -6.53 -2.87 6.02
CA ALA A 71 -6.61 -3.94 5.03
C ALA A 71 -7.81 -3.78 4.10
N VAL A 72 -8.96 -3.34 4.60
CA VAL A 72 -10.14 -3.03 3.77
C VAL A 72 -9.83 -1.87 2.83
N ALA A 73 -9.26 -0.78 3.33
CA ALA A 73 -8.86 0.37 2.52
C ALA A 73 -7.79 -0.02 1.48
N GLY A 74 -6.78 -0.79 1.90
CA GLY A 74 -5.74 -1.33 1.04
C GLY A 74 -6.30 -2.19 -0.07
N ALA A 75 -7.22 -3.11 0.24
CA ALA A 75 -7.85 -3.98 -0.76
C ALA A 75 -8.64 -3.17 -1.79
N LEU A 76 -9.36 -2.13 -1.37
CA LEU A 76 -10.06 -1.23 -2.28
C LEU A 76 -9.09 -0.49 -3.21
N VAL A 77 -8.00 0.06 -2.66
CA VAL A 77 -6.97 0.75 -3.45
C VAL A 77 -6.28 -0.22 -4.41
N GLY A 78 -5.85 -1.38 -3.94
CA GLY A 78 -5.21 -2.39 -4.77
C GLY A 78 -6.13 -2.87 -5.90
N TRP A 79 -7.41 -3.11 -5.61
CA TRP A 79 -8.40 -3.47 -6.63
C TRP A 79 -8.60 -2.37 -7.67
N LEU A 80 -8.73 -1.11 -7.25
CA LEU A 80 -8.84 0.02 -8.19
C LEU A 80 -7.59 0.16 -9.05
N THR A 81 -6.40 0.10 -8.46
CA THR A 81 -5.13 0.16 -9.21
C THR A 81 -5.05 -0.99 -10.20
N TRP A 82 -5.39 -2.22 -9.79
CA TRP A 82 -5.37 -3.38 -10.69
C TRP A 82 -6.35 -3.22 -11.86
N ARG A 83 -7.50 -2.57 -11.64
CA ARG A 83 -8.50 -2.33 -12.69
C ARG A 83 -8.09 -1.26 -13.70
N PHE A 84 -7.27 -0.28 -13.30
CA PHE A 84 -6.89 0.87 -14.11
C PHE A 84 -5.44 0.84 -14.61
N SER A 85 -4.66 -0.16 -14.20
CA SER A 85 -3.28 -0.37 -14.62
C SER A 85 -3.16 -1.23 -15.88
#